data_AF-A0A5S3UFN4-F1
#
_entry.id   AF-A0A5S3UFN4-F1
#
_cell.length_a   1.000
_cell.length_b   1.000
_cell.length_c   1.000
_cell.angle_alpha   90.00
_cell.angle_beta   90.00
_cell.angle_gamma   90.00
#
_symmetry.space_group_name_H-M   'P 1'
#
loop_
_entity.id
_entity.type
_entity.pdbx_description
1 polymer ?
#
loop_
_entity_poly.entity_id
_entity_poly.type
_entity_poly.pdbx_seq_one_letter_code
_entity_poly.pdbx_strand_id
1 'polypeptide(L)'
;MSRAGIQWFPGHMNKARNEIKEIMPQMDVIIEVLDARIPYSSENPMVTALRGDKPVIKIMNKADLADPKLTQAWKDYFEQQSGVKAIDFGNDKAGEVHRINELCKKLVPHKVGADKQIKAMIMGIPNVGKSTLINTLAGRIVAKTGNEPAVTKAQQRIKLDDGIMLYDTPGMLWPKVENENSGYRLGATGAIRDTAIDYEEVASYTAEYLLHAYPELLKSRYKIDELPESDWEFVEMAGKKRGCIRGGNQIDTYKMSEILINELRDGIIGRITMETPAMREEEEQMVAQLRAAAEAKKAAKEEEKKQRRARARKNRR
;
A
#
# COMPACT_ATOMS: atom_id res chain seq x y z
N MET A 1 -10.01 23.11 3.36
CA MET A 1 -10.14 22.61 4.75
C MET A 1 -9.00 21.63 5.00
N SER A 2 -8.38 21.60 6.17
CA SER A 2 -7.33 20.59 6.44
C SER A 2 -8.00 19.23 6.58
N ARG A 3 -7.81 18.36 5.58
CA ARG A 3 -8.25 16.97 5.57
C ARG A 3 -7.52 16.22 6.70
N ALA A 4 -8.24 15.36 7.42
CA ALA A 4 -7.76 14.74 8.66
C ALA A 4 -6.97 13.46 8.34
N GLY A 5 -5.68 13.42 8.67
CA GLY A 5 -4.83 12.27 8.37
C GLY A 5 -5.33 10.96 9.00
N ILE A 6 -5.44 9.91 8.18
CA ILE A 6 -5.88 8.58 8.61
C ILE A 6 -4.85 7.99 9.60
N GLN A 7 -5.28 7.85 10.85
CA GLN A 7 -4.43 7.41 11.95
C GLN A 7 -4.84 6.01 12.41
N TRP A 8 -4.14 4.97 11.92
CA TRP A 8 -4.42 3.57 12.25
C TRP A 8 -3.29 2.91 13.04
N PHE A 9 -3.57 2.45 14.27
CA PHE A 9 -2.60 1.69 15.08
C PHE A 9 -3.21 0.53 15.87
N PRO A 10 -2.85 -0.70 15.55
CA PRO A 10 -2.84 -1.79 16.53
C PRO A 10 -1.50 -1.84 17.31
N GLY A 11 -1.59 -1.89 18.65
CA GLY A 11 -0.42 -1.97 19.55
C GLY A 11 0.53 -3.16 19.35
N HIS A 12 0.14 -4.16 18.54
CA HIS A 12 0.95 -5.35 18.24
C HIS A 12 2.11 -5.10 17.23
N MET A 13 2.15 -3.94 16.57
CA MET A 13 3.07 -3.71 15.43
C MET A 13 4.52 -3.38 15.84
N ASN A 14 4.74 -2.80 17.03
CA ASN A 14 6.11 -2.57 17.53
C ASN A 14 6.87 -3.88 17.75
N LYS A 15 6.16 -4.94 18.16
CA LYS A 15 6.74 -6.27 18.33
C LYS A 15 7.19 -6.83 16.97
N ALA A 16 6.31 -6.82 15.98
CA ALA A 16 6.61 -7.32 14.63
C ALA A 16 7.79 -6.56 13.98
N ARG A 17 7.88 -5.23 14.20
CA ARG A 17 9.04 -4.43 13.76
C ARG A 17 10.36 -4.91 14.36
N ASN A 18 10.39 -5.20 15.66
CA ASN A 18 11.60 -5.68 16.32
C ASN A 18 11.98 -7.09 15.86
N GLU A 19 11.00 -8.00 15.74
CA GLU A 19 11.23 -9.34 15.22
C GLU A 19 11.80 -9.31 13.80
N ILE A 20 11.31 -8.43 12.93
CA ILE A 20 11.83 -8.27 11.57
C ILE A 20 13.28 -7.77 11.59
N LYS A 21 13.62 -6.81 12.45
CA LYS A 21 15.00 -6.32 12.58
C LYS A 21 15.97 -7.42 13.02
N GLU A 22 15.52 -8.32 13.88
CA GLU A 22 16.35 -9.43 14.39
C GLU A 22 16.59 -10.51 13.33
N ILE A 23 15.58 -10.81 12.50
CA ILE A 23 15.63 -11.93 11.56
C ILE A 23 16.07 -11.52 10.15
N MET A 24 15.86 -10.27 9.74
CA MET A 24 16.25 -9.76 8.42
C MET A 24 17.74 -9.95 8.08
N PRO A 25 18.71 -9.78 9.00
CA PRO A 25 20.12 -10.08 8.72
C PRO A 25 20.39 -11.52 8.30
N GLN A 26 19.54 -12.47 8.71
CA GLN A 26 19.69 -13.89 8.43
C GLN A 26 19.07 -14.31 7.08
N MET A 27 18.38 -13.39 6.40
CA MET A 27 17.72 -13.62 5.12
C MET A 27 18.67 -13.37 3.95
N ASP A 28 18.45 -14.10 2.87
CA ASP A 28 19.23 -14.00 1.64
C ASP A 28 18.55 -13.07 0.62
N VAL A 29 17.21 -13.08 0.56
CA VAL A 29 16.40 -12.27 -0.38
C VAL A 29 15.11 -11.79 0.30
N ILE A 30 14.65 -10.60 -0.05
CA ILE A 30 13.37 -10.05 0.41
C ILE A 30 12.35 -10.12 -0.73
N ILE A 31 11.14 -10.58 -0.44
CA ILE A 31 10.00 -10.55 -1.34
C ILE A 31 9.02 -9.53 -0.78
N GLU A 32 8.93 -8.36 -1.40
CA GLU A 32 8.02 -7.30 -0.97
C GLU A 32 6.75 -7.33 -1.83
N VAL A 33 5.61 -7.59 -1.22
CA VAL A 33 4.32 -7.62 -1.91
C VAL A 33 3.67 -6.25 -1.84
N LEU A 34 3.36 -5.71 -3.01
CA LEU A 34 2.71 -4.43 -3.27
C LEU A 34 1.35 -4.65 -3.94
N ASP A 35 0.44 -3.69 -3.81
CA ASP A 35 -0.80 -3.67 -4.59
C ASP A 35 -0.52 -2.89 -5.88
N ALA A 36 -0.64 -3.53 -7.04
CA ALA A 36 -0.33 -2.94 -8.34
C ALA A 36 -1.19 -1.71 -8.68
N ARG A 37 -2.33 -1.55 -7.98
CA ARG A 37 -3.18 -0.37 -8.10
C ARG A 37 -2.61 0.84 -7.37
N ILE A 38 -1.77 0.62 -6.35
CA ILE A 38 -1.14 1.68 -5.54
C ILE A 38 0.31 1.30 -5.13
N PRO A 39 1.26 1.18 -6.08
CA PRO A 39 2.58 0.60 -5.82
C PRO A 39 3.47 1.37 -4.83
N TYR A 40 3.44 2.71 -4.85
CA TYR A 40 4.13 3.58 -3.90
C TYR A 40 3.41 3.61 -2.55
N SER A 41 2.09 3.81 -2.53
CA SER A 41 1.34 3.92 -1.27
C SER A 41 1.27 2.60 -0.49
N SER A 42 1.45 1.47 -1.17
CA SER A 42 1.55 0.15 -0.55
C SER A 42 2.98 -0.33 -0.26
N GLU A 43 3.99 0.45 -0.65
CA GLU A 43 5.40 0.18 -0.36
C GLU A 43 5.67 0.28 1.14
N ASN A 44 6.46 -0.65 1.69
CA ASN A 44 6.81 -0.62 3.10
C ASN A 44 8.14 0.12 3.31
N PRO A 45 8.15 1.33 3.93
CA PRO A 45 9.38 2.10 4.13
C PRO A 45 10.45 1.36 4.95
N MET A 46 10.05 0.36 5.76
CA MET A 46 10.98 -0.43 6.54
C MET A 46 11.85 -1.36 5.69
N VAL A 47 11.37 -1.81 4.52
CA VAL A 47 12.15 -2.68 3.63
C VAL A 47 13.38 -1.91 3.18
N THR A 48 13.17 -0.71 2.64
CA THR A 48 14.25 0.19 2.20
C THR A 48 15.22 0.52 3.33
N ALA A 49 14.71 0.75 4.55
CA ALA A 49 15.53 1.13 5.69
C ALA A 49 16.36 -0.01 6.30
N LEU A 50 15.93 -1.27 6.18
CA LEU A 50 16.52 -2.40 6.92
C LEU A 50 17.22 -3.42 6.02
N ARG A 51 16.90 -3.49 4.72
CA ARG A 51 17.41 -4.56 3.85
C ARG A 51 18.94 -4.56 3.67
N GLY A 52 19.58 -3.39 3.76
CA GLY A 52 20.99 -3.22 3.37
C GLY A 52 21.19 -3.53 1.89
N ASP A 53 22.18 -4.36 1.56
CA ASP A 53 22.47 -4.76 0.18
C ASP A 53 21.69 -6.00 -0.28
N LYS A 54 20.74 -6.48 0.53
CA LYS A 54 19.96 -7.68 0.18
C LYS A 54 19.09 -7.40 -1.03
N PRO A 55 19.09 -8.31 -2.02
CA PRO A 55 18.23 -8.17 -3.18
C PRO A 55 16.75 -8.22 -2.76
N VAL A 56 15.92 -7.44 -3.46
CA VAL A 56 14.46 -7.38 -3.26
C VAL A 56 13.77 -7.76 -4.55
N ILE A 57 12.80 -8.65 -4.44
CA ILE A 57 11.81 -8.91 -5.49
C ILE A 57 10.52 -8.21 -5.06
N LYS A 58 10.16 -7.13 -5.76
CA LYS A 58 8.87 -6.45 -5.60
C LYS A 58 7.82 -7.19 -6.43
N ILE A 59 6.80 -7.69 -5.75
CA ILE A 59 5.66 -8.37 -6.37
C ILE A 59 4.51 -7.37 -6.47
N MET A 60 4.21 -6.94 -7.69
CA MET A 60 3.08 -6.08 -8.03
C MET A 60 1.82 -6.96 -8.09
N ASN A 61 1.27 -7.29 -6.93
CA ASN A 61 0.13 -8.18 -6.80
C ASN A 61 -1.18 -7.50 -7.21
N LYS A 62 -2.19 -8.29 -7.57
CA LYS A 62 -3.46 -7.81 -8.13
C LYS A 62 -3.26 -7.07 -9.46
N ALA A 63 -2.25 -7.47 -10.23
CA ALA A 63 -1.99 -6.92 -11.56
C ALA A 63 -3.17 -7.14 -12.52
N ASP A 64 -4.06 -8.08 -12.20
CA ASP A 64 -5.30 -8.31 -12.91
C ASP A 64 -6.35 -7.19 -12.74
N LEU A 65 -6.23 -6.38 -11.68
CA LEU A 65 -7.08 -5.23 -11.36
C LEU A 65 -6.41 -3.88 -11.66
N ALA A 66 -5.14 -3.87 -12.03
CA ALA A 66 -4.32 -2.67 -12.21
C ALA A 66 -4.19 -2.28 -13.68
N ASP A 67 -3.94 -1.00 -13.94
CA ASP A 67 -3.64 -0.52 -15.30
C ASP A 67 -2.32 -1.18 -15.78
N PRO A 68 -2.33 -1.92 -16.90
CA PRO A 68 -1.15 -2.66 -17.36
C PRO A 68 -0.01 -1.74 -17.83
N LYS A 69 -0.31 -0.55 -18.38
CA LYS A 69 0.71 0.42 -18.80
C LYS A 69 1.39 1.02 -17.57
N LEU A 70 0.62 1.43 -16.56
CA LEU A 70 1.19 1.96 -15.33
C LEU A 70 1.90 0.88 -14.51
N THR A 71 1.39 -0.36 -14.51
CA THR A 71 2.08 -1.50 -13.88
C THR A 71 3.48 -1.68 -14.48
N GLN A 72 3.61 -1.60 -15.82
CA GLN A 72 4.91 -1.68 -16.47
C GLN A 72 5.80 -0.46 -16.13
N ALA A 73 5.26 0.76 -16.18
CA ALA A 73 6.01 1.96 -15.79
C ALA A 73 6.55 1.88 -14.35
N TRP A 74 5.77 1.34 -13.42
CA TRP A 74 6.21 1.10 -12.04
C TRP A 74 7.30 0.04 -11.92
N LYS A 75 7.21 -1.05 -12.69
CA LYS A 75 8.28 -2.06 -12.74
C LYS A 75 9.58 -1.41 -13.20
N ASP A 76 9.55 -0.67 -14.29
CA ASP A 76 10.72 0.01 -14.85
C ASP A 76 11.29 1.01 -13.85
N TYR A 77 10.44 1.75 -13.15
CA TYR A 77 10.85 2.68 -12.08
C TYR A 77 11.55 1.98 -10.92
N PHE A 78 10.96 0.89 -10.39
CA PHE A 78 11.55 0.17 -9.27
C PHE A 78 12.86 -0.51 -9.62
N GLU A 79 13.01 -1.03 -10.84
CA GLU A 79 14.24 -1.70 -11.29
C GLU A 79 15.44 -0.76 -11.49
N GLN A 80 15.24 0.56 -11.43
CA GLN A 80 16.34 1.53 -11.35
C GLN A 80 17.07 1.46 -10.00
N GLN A 81 16.42 0.94 -8.96
CA GLN A 81 17.03 0.79 -7.65
C GLN A 81 17.96 -0.43 -7.62
N SER A 82 19.17 -0.24 -7.09
CA SER A 82 20.17 -1.31 -7.00
C SER A 82 19.61 -2.53 -6.25
N GLY A 83 19.80 -3.72 -6.84
CA GLY A 83 19.35 -4.99 -6.27
C GLY A 83 17.84 -5.13 -6.18
N VAL A 84 17.04 -4.39 -6.95
CA VAL A 84 15.58 -4.54 -7.01
C VAL A 84 15.17 -5.15 -8.34
N LYS A 85 14.28 -6.14 -8.29
CA LYS A 85 13.55 -6.69 -9.44
C LYS A 85 12.05 -6.60 -9.20
N ALA A 86 11.28 -6.36 -10.26
CA ALA A 86 9.84 -6.19 -10.14
C ALA A 86 9.08 -7.16 -11.06
N ILE A 87 8.12 -7.90 -10.49
CA ILE A 87 7.26 -8.83 -11.22
C ILE A 87 5.80 -8.48 -10.94
N ASP A 88 4.99 -8.43 -11.99
CA ASP A 88 3.53 -8.42 -11.91
C ASP A 88 2.97 -9.80 -11.60
N PHE A 89 1.98 -9.85 -10.70
CA PHE A 89 1.35 -11.08 -10.24
C PHE A 89 -0.18 -10.96 -10.27
N GLY A 90 -0.84 -11.92 -10.92
CA GLY A 90 -2.31 -11.99 -10.99
C GLY A 90 -2.87 -12.57 -12.29
N ASN A 91 -2.10 -12.59 -13.39
CA ASN A 91 -2.61 -12.98 -14.71
C ASN A 91 -2.27 -14.45 -15.05
N ASP A 92 -1.05 -14.90 -14.78
CA ASP A 92 -0.59 -16.27 -15.01
C ASP A 92 0.18 -16.77 -13.78
N LYS A 93 -0.58 -17.21 -12.77
CA LYS A 93 -0.02 -17.57 -11.45
C LYS A 93 1.06 -18.66 -11.54
N ALA A 94 0.91 -19.63 -12.44
CA ALA A 94 1.88 -20.73 -12.55
C ALA A 94 3.21 -20.25 -13.14
N GLY A 95 3.17 -19.52 -14.25
CA GLY A 95 4.37 -18.91 -14.85
C GLY A 95 5.01 -17.87 -13.93
N GLU A 96 4.21 -17.08 -13.23
CA GLU A 96 4.67 -16.09 -12.24
C GLU A 96 5.39 -16.73 -11.05
N VAL A 97 4.87 -17.81 -10.47
CA VAL A 97 5.54 -18.56 -9.40
C VAL A 97 6.90 -19.09 -9.86
N HIS A 98 6.95 -19.70 -11.05
CA HIS A 98 8.21 -20.19 -11.61
C HIS A 98 9.24 -19.06 -11.77
N ARG A 99 8.81 -17.90 -12.29
CA ARG A 99 9.67 -16.71 -12.43
C ARG A 99 10.19 -16.20 -11.08
N ILE A 100 9.36 -16.20 -10.03
CA ILE A 100 9.77 -15.79 -8.68
C ILE A 100 10.85 -16.72 -8.13
N ASN A 101 10.66 -18.04 -8.23
CA ASN A 101 11.65 -19.02 -7.77
C ASN A 101 12.97 -18.88 -8.53
N GLU A 102 12.92 -18.71 -9.85
CA GLU A 102 14.12 -18.51 -10.67
C GLU A 102 14.84 -17.19 -10.35
N LEU A 103 14.11 -16.10 -10.07
CA LEU A 103 14.72 -14.86 -9.60
C LEU A 103 15.41 -15.04 -8.24
N CYS A 104 14.80 -15.74 -7.29
CA CYS A 104 15.43 -16.04 -6.00
C CYS A 104 16.79 -16.73 -6.22
N LYS A 105 16.86 -17.75 -7.08
CA LYS A 105 18.12 -18.45 -7.40
C LYS A 105 19.14 -17.54 -8.07
N LYS A 106 18.71 -16.72 -9.04
CA LYS A 106 19.59 -15.80 -9.79
C LYS A 106 20.16 -14.68 -8.94
N LEU A 107 19.40 -14.19 -7.96
CA LEU A 107 19.82 -13.09 -7.09
C LEU A 107 20.79 -13.55 -5.99
N VAL A 108 20.72 -14.83 -5.59
CA VAL A 108 21.65 -15.42 -4.59
C VAL A 108 22.25 -16.75 -5.08
N PRO A 109 23.02 -16.76 -6.18
CA PRO A 109 23.49 -17.99 -6.82
C PRO A 109 24.41 -18.82 -5.91
N HIS A 110 25.12 -18.17 -4.98
CA HIS A 110 25.99 -18.84 -4.00
C HIS A 110 25.22 -19.69 -2.97
N LYS A 111 23.89 -19.52 -2.87
CA LYS A 111 22.96 -20.29 -2.03
C LYS A 111 22.25 -21.42 -2.78
N VAL A 112 22.60 -21.66 -4.04
CA VAL A 112 22.06 -22.75 -4.86
C VAL A 112 23.01 -23.96 -4.78
N GLY A 113 22.47 -25.18 -4.64
CA GLY A 113 23.22 -26.44 -4.62
C GLY A 113 22.73 -27.44 -3.58
N ALA A 114 23.33 -28.63 -3.57
CA ALA A 114 23.05 -29.66 -2.56
C ALA A 114 23.33 -29.09 -1.15
N ASP A 115 22.42 -29.36 -0.21
CA ASP A 115 22.46 -28.92 1.19
C ASP A 115 22.38 -27.40 1.45
N LYS A 116 22.12 -26.58 0.42
CA LYS A 116 21.91 -25.14 0.58
C LYS A 116 20.43 -24.80 0.47
N GLN A 117 20.02 -23.80 1.25
CA GLN A 117 18.65 -23.32 1.30
C GLN A 117 18.65 -21.80 1.20
N ILE A 118 17.86 -21.27 0.26
CA ILE A 118 17.63 -19.83 0.14
C ILE A 118 16.62 -19.42 1.20
N LYS A 119 16.97 -18.49 2.08
CA LYS A 119 16.06 -17.91 3.06
C LYS A 119 15.44 -16.65 2.48
N ALA A 120 14.19 -16.75 2.05
CA ALA A 120 13.42 -15.61 1.55
C ALA A 120 12.51 -15.08 2.67
N MET A 121 12.41 -13.77 2.84
CA MET A 121 11.43 -13.14 3.73
C MET A 121 10.35 -12.46 2.91
N ILE A 122 9.08 -12.78 3.15
CA ILE A 122 7.96 -12.08 2.54
C ILE A 122 7.46 -10.95 3.44
N MET A 123 7.31 -9.76 2.88
CA MET A 123 6.88 -8.54 3.55
C MET A 123 5.80 -7.83 2.74
N GLY A 124 5.05 -6.94 3.38
CA GLY A 124 4.02 -6.12 2.74
C GLY A 124 2.89 -5.78 3.70
N ILE A 125 2.11 -4.77 3.33
CA ILE A 125 1.01 -4.26 4.16
C ILE A 125 -0.13 -5.30 4.32
N PRO A 126 -1.06 -5.14 5.27
CA PRO A 126 -2.30 -5.92 5.34
C PRO A 126 -3.08 -5.85 4.02
N ASN A 127 -3.83 -6.91 3.70
CA ASN A 127 -4.71 -7.00 2.53
C ASN A 127 -4.07 -6.81 1.14
N VAL A 128 -2.74 -6.68 1.07
CA VAL A 128 -1.98 -6.67 -0.19
C VAL A 128 -1.99 -8.03 -0.90
N GLY A 129 -2.41 -9.10 -0.22
CA GLY A 129 -2.52 -10.46 -0.77
C GLY A 129 -1.36 -11.40 -0.46
N LYS A 130 -0.53 -11.10 0.55
CA LYS A 130 0.58 -11.97 1.00
C LYS A 130 0.16 -13.43 1.25
N SER A 131 -0.90 -13.67 2.03
CA SER A 131 -1.34 -15.05 2.34
C SER A 131 -1.75 -15.82 1.09
N THR A 132 -2.39 -15.15 0.12
CA THR A 132 -2.75 -15.74 -1.17
C THR A 132 -1.51 -16.06 -1.98
N LEU A 133 -0.54 -15.15 -2.04
CA LEU A 133 0.75 -15.39 -2.70
C LEU A 133 1.50 -16.56 -2.05
N ILE A 134 1.55 -16.63 -0.72
CA ILE A 134 2.15 -17.73 0.05
C ILE A 134 1.52 -19.07 -0.32
N ASN A 135 0.19 -19.15 -0.31
CA ASN A 135 -0.51 -20.39 -0.67
C ASN A 135 -0.25 -20.79 -2.12
N THR A 136 -0.11 -19.81 -3.01
CA THR A 136 0.17 -20.04 -4.43
C THR A 136 1.61 -20.52 -4.62
N LEU A 137 2.60 -19.89 -3.97
CA LEU A 137 4.00 -20.31 -3.96
C LEU A 137 4.19 -21.70 -3.35
N ALA A 138 3.40 -22.04 -2.31
CA ALA A 138 3.49 -23.32 -1.62
C ALA A 138 2.71 -24.45 -2.33
N GLY A 139 1.89 -24.14 -3.35
CA GLY A 139 1.00 -25.10 -4.01
C GLY A 139 -0.08 -25.70 -3.10
N ARG A 140 -0.29 -25.17 -1.89
CA ARG A 140 -1.22 -25.69 -0.88
C ARG A 140 -1.66 -24.59 0.08
N ILE A 141 -2.75 -24.82 0.80
CA ILE A 141 -3.23 -23.89 1.83
C ILE A 141 -2.33 -24.01 3.07
N VAL A 142 -1.52 -23.00 3.33
CA VAL A 142 -0.63 -22.88 4.50
C VAL A 142 -1.02 -21.68 5.37
N ALA A 143 -1.36 -20.56 4.74
CA ALA A 143 -1.77 -19.32 5.38
C ALA A 143 -3.29 -19.13 5.29
N LYS A 144 -3.91 -18.64 6.38
CA LYS A 144 -5.32 -18.23 6.37
C LYS A 144 -5.49 -16.97 5.52
N THR A 145 -6.48 -17.00 4.63
CA THR A 145 -6.85 -15.88 3.76
C THR A 145 -8.18 -15.27 4.20
N GLY A 146 -8.30 -13.94 4.08
CA GLY A 146 -9.50 -13.18 4.39
C GLY A 146 -9.25 -11.68 4.15
N ASN A 147 -10.32 -10.91 3.99
CA ASN A 147 -10.24 -9.46 3.70
C ASN A 147 -10.14 -8.60 4.97
N GLU A 148 -10.18 -9.19 6.16
CA GLU A 148 -9.96 -8.47 7.41
C GLU A 148 -8.46 -8.26 7.70
N PRO A 149 -7.99 -7.03 7.95
CA PRO A 149 -6.61 -6.78 8.34
C PRO A 149 -6.20 -7.54 9.61
N ALA A 150 -4.98 -8.06 9.61
CA ALA A 150 -4.30 -8.76 10.71
C ALA A 150 -4.70 -10.24 10.97
N VAL A 151 -5.06 -11.01 9.92
CA VAL A 151 -5.32 -12.46 10.03
C VAL A 151 -4.08 -13.27 10.45
N THR A 152 -2.89 -12.93 9.92
CA THR A 152 -1.63 -13.62 10.26
C THR A 152 -1.12 -13.14 11.62
N LYS A 153 -1.07 -14.04 12.61
CA LYS A 153 -0.77 -13.70 14.02
C LYS A 153 0.64 -14.05 14.50
N ALA A 154 1.38 -14.89 13.78
CA ALA A 154 2.74 -15.31 14.13
C ALA A 154 3.58 -15.56 12.89
N GLN A 155 4.89 -15.38 13.00
CA GLN A 155 5.83 -15.72 11.94
C GLN A 155 5.82 -17.23 11.68
N GLN A 156 5.88 -17.61 10.40
CA GLN A 156 5.90 -19.01 9.97
C GLN A 156 7.06 -19.26 9.02
N ARG A 157 7.60 -20.48 9.05
CA ARG A 157 8.61 -20.94 8.09
C ARG A 157 7.95 -21.95 7.17
N ILE A 158 7.96 -21.64 5.88
CA ILE A 158 7.26 -22.41 4.86
C ILE A 158 8.30 -22.91 3.88
N LYS A 159 8.44 -24.23 3.78
CA LYS A 159 9.28 -24.85 2.77
C LYS A 159 8.54 -24.76 1.43
N LEU A 160 9.12 -24.06 0.49
CA LEU A 160 8.71 -24.03 -0.91
C LEU A 160 9.51 -25.06 -1.70
N ASP A 161 9.17 -25.20 -2.97
CA ASP A 161 9.99 -25.95 -3.93
C ASP A 161 11.35 -25.26 -4.13
N ASP A 162 12.20 -25.88 -4.94
CA ASP A 162 13.47 -25.26 -5.38
C ASP A 162 14.48 -24.91 -4.27
N GLY A 163 14.34 -25.51 -3.08
CA GLY A 163 15.24 -25.26 -1.96
C GLY A 163 15.04 -23.89 -1.30
N ILE A 164 13.85 -23.30 -1.42
CA ILE A 164 13.52 -22.00 -0.80
C ILE A 164 12.79 -22.21 0.53
N MET A 165 13.24 -21.54 1.58
CA MET A 165 12.52 -21.39 2.84
C MET A 165 11.97 -19.98 2.95
N LEU A 166 10.65 -19.88 2.91
CA LEU A 166 9.93 -18.62 3.03
C LEU A 166 9.61 -18.33 4.50
N TYR A 167 10.06 -17.18 4.97
CA TYR A 167 9.76 -16.62 6.27
C TYR A 167 8.59 -15.66 6.12
N ASP A 168 7.42 -16.05 6.59
CA ASP A 168 6.22 -15.22 6.60
C ASP A 168 6.27 -14.23 7.76
N THR A 169 5.99 -12.97 7.45
CA THR A 169 5.87 -11.90 8.42
C THR A 169 4.42 -11.40 8.45
N PRO A 170 3.83 -11.17 9.64
CA PRO A 170 2.52 -10.55 9.73
C PRO A 170 2.46 -9.26 8.89
N GLY A 171 1.30 -9.01 8.25
CA GLY A 171 1.12 -7.76 7.51
C GLY A 171 1.30 -6.56 8.43
N MET A 172 2.31 -5.74 8.15
CA MET A 172 2.59 -4.55 8.95
C MET A 172 2.25 -3.30 8.14
N LEU A 173 1.35 -2.47 8.66
CA LEU A 173 1.36 -1.05 8.33
C LEU A 173 2.48 -0.36 9.13
N TRP A 174 2.74 0.90 8.86
CA TRP A 174 3.60 1.72 9.72
C TRP A 174 2.72 2.67 10.53
N PRO A 175 3.22 3.15 11.68
CA PRO A 175 2.38 3.82 12.66
C PRO A 175 1.73 5.12 12.09
N LYS A 176 2.39 5.83 11.18
CA LYS A 176 1.87 7.07 10.61
C LYS A 176 2.10 7.13 9.12
N VAL A 177 1.03 7.09 8.33
CA VAL A 177 1.11 7.46 6.92
C VAL A 177 1.32 8.97 6.87
N GLU A 178 2.53 9.40 6.52
CA GLU A 178 2.87 10.83 6.47
C GLU A 178 2.31 11.50 5.22
N ASN A 179 2.23 10.75 4.13
CA ASN A 179 1.61 11.17 2.89
C ASN A 179 0.08 11.00 2.99
N GLU A 180 -0.64 12.10 2.84
CA GLU A 180 -2.10 12.11 2.93
C GLU A 180 -2.77 11.37 1.75
N ASN A 181 -2.27 11.57 0.53
CA ASN A 181 -2.75 10.88 -0.68
C ASN A 181 -2.62 9.35 -0.54
N SER A 182 -1.52 8.86 0.02
CA SER A 182 -1.33 7.45 0.33
C SER A 182 -2.36 6.93 1.32
N GLY A 183 -2.78 7.74 2.30
CA GLY A 183 -3.86 7.39 3.21
C GLY A 183 -5.16 7.10 2.46
N TYR A 184 -5.58 8.00 1.58
CA TYR A 184 -6.80 7.83 0.78
C TYR A 184 -6.71 6.64 -0.17
N ARG A 185 -5.58 6.45 -0.86
CA ARG A 185 -5.31 5.29 -1.72
C ARG A 185 -5.39 3.96 -0.96
N LEU A 186 -4.81 3.91 0.25
CA LEU A 186 -4.90 2.74 1.14
C LEU A 186 -6.34 2.46 1.58
N GLY A 187 -7.14 3.50 1.83
CA GLY A 187 -8.58 3.38 2.09
C GLY A 187 -9.35 2.84 0.89
N ALA A 188 -9.15 3.45 -0.28
CA ALA A 188 -9.84 3.10 -1.53
C ALA A 188 -9.62 1.62 -1.91
N THR A 189 -8.40 1.12 -1.73
CA THR A 189 -8.00 -0.25 -2.10
C THR A 189 -8.26 -1.31 -1.04
N GLY A 190 -8.72 -0.93 0.16
CA GLY A 190 -9.06 -1.84 1.26
C GLY A 190 -7.86 -2.32 2.08
N ALA A 191 -6.73 -1.60 2.06
CA ALA A 191 -5.58 -1.90 2.90
C ALA A 191 -5.78 -1.53 4.37
N ILE A 192 -6.61 -0.52 4.62
CA ILE A 192 -7.02 -0.04 5.96
C ILE A 192 -8.45 -0.53 6.24
N ARG A 193 -8.77 -0.75 7.52
CA ARG A 193 -10.12 -1.15 7.94
C ARG A 193 -11.13 -0.04 7.62
N ASP A 194 -12.29 -0.45 7.15
CA ASP A 194 -13.42 0.44 6.86
C ASP A 194 -13.84 1.31 8.05
N THR A 195 -13.73 0.80 9.28
CA THR A 195 -14.03 1.56 10.52
C THR A 195 -13.03 2.69 10.81
N ALA A 196 -11.95 2.79 10.04
CA ALA A 196 -10.87 3.76 10.24
C ALA A 196 -10.76 4.76 9.08
N ILE A 197 -11.72 4.75 8.16
CA ILE A 197 -11.80 5.69 7.04
C ILE A 197 -13.16 6.38 7.03
N ASP A 198 -13.19 7.62 6.53
CA ASP A 198 -14.42 8.26 6.10
C ASP A 198 -14.68 7.83 4.64
N TYR A 199 -15.76 7.11 4.42
CA TYR A 199 -16.11 6.58 3.10
C TYR A 199 -16.39 7.68 2.08
N GLU A 200 -17.01 8.79 2.50
CA GLU A 200 -17.34 9.89 1.60
C GLU A 200 -16.07 10.65 1.20
N GLU A 201 -15.14 10.88 2.13
CA GLU A 201 -13.85 11.51 1.77
C GLU A 201 -13.00 10.62 0.87
N VAL A 202 -12.92 9.32 1.15
CA VAL A 202 -12.16 8.37 0.31
C VAL A 202 -12.79 8.24 -1.09
N ALA A 203 -14.13 8.22 -1.17
CA ALA A 203 -14.84 8.21 -2.44
C ALA A 203 -14.68 9.50 -3.22
N SER A 204 -14.75 10.66 -2.57
CA SER A 204 -14.47 11.99 -3.14
C SER A 204 -13.06 12.03 -3.76
N TYR A 205 -12.03 11.68 -2.99
CA TYR A 205 -10.64 11.59 -3.49
C TYR A 205 -10.51 10.64 -4.68
N THR A 206 -11.18 9.49 -4.61
CA THR A 206 -11.16 8.48 -5.67
C THR A 206 -11.85 9.01 -6.93
N ALA A 207 -13.02 9.64 -6.80
CA ALA A 207 -13.77 10.20 -7.91
C ALA A 207 -12.98 11.32 -8.60
N GLU A 208 -12.41 12.25 -7.83
CA GLU A 208 -11.54 13.33 -8.33
C GLU A 208 -10.43 12.75 -9.22
N TYR A 209 -9.71 11.75 -8.72
CA TYR A 209 -8.64 11.11 -9.48
C TYR A 209 -9.15 10.42 -10.76
N LEU A 210 -10.27 9.69 -10.68
CA LEU A 210 -10.82 8.94 -11.82
C LEU A 210 -11.41 9.85 -12.90
N LEU A 211 -11.98 11.00 -12.53
CA LEU A 211 -12.48 12.00 -13.49
C LEU A 211 -11.37 12.49 -14.41
N HIS A 212 -10.15 12.65 -13.89
CA HIS A 212 -9.00 13.10 -14.67
C HIS A 212 -8.26 11.95 -15.36
N ALA A 213 -7.95 10.87 -14.65
CA ALA A 213 -7.07 9.81 -15.14
C ALA A 213 -7.80 8.72 -15.94
N TYR A 214 -9.08 8.46 -15.63
CA TYR A 214 -9.86 7.38 -16.24
C TYR A 214 -11.32 7.79 -16.60
N PRO A 215 -11.53 8.94 -17.26
CA PRO A 215 -12.88 9.46 -17.53
C PRO A 215 -13.75 8.47 -18.32
N GLU A 216 -13.18 7.78 -19.30
CA GLU A 216 -13.93 6.84 -20.14
C GLU A 216 -14.43 5.60 -19.36
N LEU A 217 -13.69 5.17 -18.33
CA LEU A 217 -14.16 4.09 -17.44
C LEU A 217 -15.37 4.56 -16.62
N LEU A 218 -15.35 5.79 -16.10
CA LEU A 218 -16.48 6.35 -15.36
C LEU A 218 -17.72 6.53 -16.25
N LYS A 219 -17.56 7.11 -17.45
CA LYS A 219 -18.66 7.28 -18.41
C LYS A 219 -19.34 5.95 -18.72
N SER A 220 -18.53 4.95 -19.08
CA SER A 220 -19.01 3.60 -19.39
C SER A 220 -19.70 2.95 -18.18
N ARG A 221 -19.05 3.01 -17.00
CA ARG A 221 -19.54 2.34 -15.78
C ARG A 221 -20.88 2.91 -15.30
N TYR A 222 -21.02 4.24 -15.32
CA TYR A 222 -22.18 4.93 -14.75
C TYR A 222 -23.19 5.42 -15.80
N LYS A 223 -22.91 5.19 -17.09
CA LYS A 223 -23.77 5.62 -18.22
C LYS A 223 -24.03 7.13 -18.17
N ILE A 224 -22.93 7.87 -18.07
CA ILE A 224 -22.87 9.33 -18.04
C ILE A 224 -22.15 9.77 -19.30
N ASP A 225 -22.80 10.60 -20.12
CA ASP A 225 -22.24 11.05 -21.41
C ASP A 225 -21.20 12.17 -21.18
N GLU A 226 -21.58 13.16 -20.37
CA GLU A 226 -20.76 14.30 -19.98
C GLU A 226 -20.43 14.19 -18.48
N LEU A 227 -19.16 14.01 -18.15
CA LEU A 227 -18.70 13.98 -16.77
C LEU A 227 -18.67 15.41 -16.21
N PRO A 228 -19.05 15.60 -14.94
CA PRO A 228 -18.88 16.87 -14.27
C PRO A 228 -17.40 17.15 -13.97
N GLU A 229 -17.08 18.40 -13.64
CA GLU A 229 -15.71 18.80 -13.28
C GLU A 229 -15.38 18.42 -11.84
N SER A 230 -16.37 18.41 -10.95
CA SER A 230 -16.16 18.13 -9.53
C SER A 230 -16.56 16.70 -9.14
N ASP A 231 -15.84 16.18 -8.15
CA ASP A 231 -16.08 14.90 -7.49
C ASP A 231 -17.48 14.82 -6.84
N TRP A 232 -17.92 15.90 -6.19
CA TRP A 232 -19.23 15.98 -5.55
C TRP A 232 -20.37 15.84 -6.57
N GLU A 233 -20.32 16.61 -7.66
CA GLU A 233 -21.32 16.53 -8.74
C GLU A 233 -21.32 15.14 -9.40
N PHE A 234 -20.15 14.51 -9.51
CA PHE A 234 -20.07 13.13 -9.99
C PHE A 234 -20.80 12.17 -9.05
N VAL A 235 -20.58 12.25 -7.73
CA VAL A 235 -21.26 11.40 -6.75
C VAL A 235 -22.77 11.61 -6.78
N GLU A 236 -23.26 12.85 -6.92
CA GLU A 236 -24.70 13.12 -7.05
C GLU A 236 -25.28 12.52 -8.34
N MET A 237 -24.61 12.72 -9.48
CA MET A 237 -25.06 12.24 -10.78
C MET A 237 -25.07 10.71 -10.85
N ALA A 238 -23.97 10.08 -10.40
CA ALA A 238 -23.85 8.64 -10.31
C ALA A 238 -24.86 8.05 -9.31
N GLY A 239 -25.04 8.71 -8.16
CA GLY A 239 -26.00 8.32 -7.13
C GLY A 239 -27.43 8.29 -7.66
N LYS A 240 -27.83 9.32 -8.43
CA LYS A 240 -29.14 9.37 -9.09
C LYS A 240 -29.32 8.21 -10.09
N LYS A 241 -28.31 7.93 -10.92
CA LYS A 241 -28.32 6.81 -11.88
C LYS A 241 -28.40 5.44 -11.21
N ARG A 242 -27.87 5.31 -10.00
CA ARG A 242 -27.88 4.06 -9.21
C ARG A 242 -29.06 3.93 -8.25
N GLY A 243 -29.96 4.92 -8.20
CA GLY A 243 -31.10 4.90 -7.29
C GLY A 243 -30.69 5.02 -5.81
N CYS A 244 -29.54 5.64 -5.53
CA CYS A 244 -29.13 6.02 -4.19
C CYS A 244 -29.95 7.23 -3.74
N ILE A 245 -31.19 7.02 -3.32
CA ILE A 245 -32.13 8.09 -2.94
C ILE A 245 -32.59 7.85 -1.49
N ARG A 246 -32.58 8.93 -0.68
CA ARG A 246 -33.15 9.00 0.68
C ARG A 246 -34.48 9.75 0.67
N GLY A 247 -35.15 9.76 1.83
CA GLY A 247 -36.38 10.51 2.03
C GLY A 247 -36.25 11.98 1.60
N GLY A 248 -37.31 12.53 0.99
CA GLY A 248 -37.28 13.90 0.46
C GLY A 248 -36.56 14.05 -0.88
N ASN A 249 -36.34 12.97 -1.63
CA ASN A 249 -35.70 12.97 -2.95
C ASN A 249 -34.25 13.49 -2.95
N GLN A 250 -33.56 13.33 -1.81
CA GLN A 250 -32.14 13.65 -1.66
C GLN A 250 -31.27 12.44 -2.03
N ILE A 251 -30.08 12.67 -2.58
CA ILE A 251 -29.16 11.59 -2.93
C ILE A 251 -28.49 11.02 -1.67
N ASP A 252 -28.42 9.69 -1.60
CA ASP A 252 -27.65 8.96 -0.60
C ASP A 252 -26.16 8.92 -1.01
N THR A 253 -25.43 9.97 -0.65
CA THR A 253 -24.01 10.14 -1.00
C THR A 253 -23.12 9.10 -0.36
N TYR A 254 -23.41 8.73 0.90
CA TYR A 254 -22.71 7.64 1.60
C TYR A 254 -22.88 6.30 0.87
N LYS A 255 -24.11 5.91 0.52
CA LYS A 255 -24.37 4.67 -0.22
C LYS A 255 -23.71 4.67 -1.59
N MET A 256 -23.71 5.81 -2.29
CA MET A 256 -23.00 5.93 -3.56
C MET A 256 -21.48 5.82 -3.38
N SER A 257 -20.94 6.38 -2.30
CA SER A 257 -19.53 6.27 -1.92
C SER A 257 -19.12 4.82 -1.68
N GLU A 258 -19.93 4.06 -0.94
CA GLU A 258 -19.72 2.61 -0.75
C GLU A 258 -19.73 1.86 -2.09
N ILE A 259 -20.68 2.18 -2.99
CA ILE A 259 -20.74 1.56 -4.32
C ILE A 259 -19.48 1.87 -5.13
N LEU A 260 -19.04 3.12 -5.19
CA LEU A 260 -17.84 3.52 -5.94
C LEU A 260 -16.60 2.76 -5.44
N ILE A 261 -16.38 2.75 -4.13
CA ILE A 261 -15.21 2.10 -3.54
C ILE A 261 -15.24 0.58 -3.71
N ASN A 262 -16.39 -0.05 -3.52
CA ASN A 262 -16.51 -1.50 -3.72
C ASN A 262 -16.33 -1.89 -5.19
N GLU A 263 -16.89 -1.13 -6.13
CA GLU A 263 -16.71 -1.39 -7.56
C GLU A 263 -15.27 -1.17 -8.03
N LEU A 264 -14.54 -0.22 -7.43
CA LEU A 264 -13.09 -0.09 -7.62
C LEU A 264 -12.35 -1.32 -7.08
N ARG A 265 -12.68 -1.74 -5.85
CA ARG A 265 -12.03 -2.88 -5.18
C ARG A 265 -12.22 -4.19 -5.94
N ASP A 266 -13.40 -4.38 -6.52
CA ASP A 266 -13.80 -5.56 -7.29
C ASP A 266 -13.38 -5.50 -8.77
N GLY A 267 -12.78 -4.41 -9.23
CA GLY A 267 -12.37 -4.22 -10.63
C GLY A 267 -13.52 -4.01 -11.62
N ILE A 268 -14.74 -3.74 -11.12
CA ILE A 268 -15.95 -3.58 -11.92
C ILE A 268 -15.89 -2.27 -12.74
N ILE A 269 -15.27 -1.21 -12.20
CA ILE A 269 -15.04 0.04 -12.95
C ILE A 269 -14.06 -0.21 -14.10
N GLY A 270 -13.08 -1.06 -13.87
CA GLY A 270 -12.04 -1.43 -14.82
C GLY A 270 -10.69 -1.61 -14.13
N ARG A 271 -9.65 -1.76 -14.95
CA ARG A 271 -8.26 -1.87 -14.52
C ARG A 271 -7.68 -0.49 -14.23
N ILE A 272 -7.37 -0.21 -12.96
CA ILE A 272 -7.03 1.13 -12.49
C ILE A 272 -5.79 1.07 -11.60
N THR A 273 -4.83 1.97 -11.85
CA THR A 273 -3.74 2.30 -10.93
C THR A 273 -3.85 3.78 -10.55
N MET A 274 -3.85 4.09 -9.25
CA MET A 274 -4.19 5.40 -8.66
C MET A 274 -2.99 6.31 -8.39
N GLU A 275 -1.83 5.99 -8.96
CA GLU A 275 -0.61 6.78 -8.81
C GLU A 275 0.42 6.43 -9.89
N THR A 276 1.31 7.37 -10.15
CA THR A 276 2.38 7.25 -11.14
C THR A 276 3.75 7.48 -10.47
N PRO A 277 4.85 7.03 -11.09
CA PRO A 277 6.19 7.35 -10.60
C PRO A 277 6.44 8.86 -10.42
N ALA A 278 5.93 9.70 -11.33
CA ALA A 278 6.04 11.16 -11.23
C ALA A 278 5.31 11.71 -9.99
N MET A 279 4.08 11.23 -9.73
CA MET A 279 3.32 11.61 -8.53
C MET A 279 4.08 11.27 -7.25
N ARG A 280 4.74 10.10 -7.20
CA ARG A 280 5.58 9.72 -6.06
C ARG A 280 6.70 10.74 -5.82
N GLU A 281 7.43 11.13 -6.86
CA GLU A 281 8.57 12.05 -6.71
C GLU A 281 8.12 13.41 -6.16
N GLU A 282 7.02 13.95 -6.69
CA GLU A 282 6.41 15.19 -6.21
C GLU A 282 5.95 15.07 -4.75
N GLU A 283 5.28 13.98 -4.44
CA GLU A 283 4.74 13.69 -3.11
C GLU A 283 5.83 13.48 -2.05
N GLU A 284 6.93 12.79 -2.40
CA GLU A 284 8.08 12.60 -1.50
C GLU A 284 8.74 13.94 -1.17
N GLN A 285 8.85 14.86 -2.15
CA GLN A 285 9.36 16.21 -1.93
C GLN A 285 8.44 17.00 -0.98
N MET A 286 7.12 16.92 -1.19
CA MET A 286 6.14 17.58 -0.32
C MET A 286 6.24 17.06 1.12
N VAL A 287 6.30 15.74 1.31
CA VAL A 287 6.45 15.13 2.64
C VAL A 287 7.75 15.54 3.32
N ALA A 288 8.86 15.61 2.57
CA ALA A 288 10.15 16.07 3.10
C ALA A 288 10.08 17.53 3.59
N GLN A 289 9.43 18.41 2.83
CA GLN A 289 9.23 19.81 3.23
C GLN A 289 8.37 19.93 4.49
N LEU A 290 7.27 19.17 4.57
CA LEU A 290 6.40 19.13 5.75
C LEU A 290 7.15 18.63 7.00
N ARG A 291 8.01 17.61 6.83
CA ARG A 291 8.85 17.07 7.91
C ARG A 291 9.83 18.14 8.41
N ALA A 292 10.54 18.82 7.51
CA ALA A 292 11.47 19.88 7.86
C ALA A 292 10.78 21.05 8.58
N ALA A 293 9.60 21.46 8.10
CA ALA A 293 8.81 22.51 8.75
C ALA A 293 8.32 22.11 10.15
N ALA A 294 7.90 20.86 10.34
CA ALA A 294 7.48 20.33 11.63
C ALA A 294 8.65 20.28 12.63
N GLU A 295 9.83 19.87 12.19
CA GLU A 295 11.06 19.85 12.99
C GLU A 295 11.49 21.27 13.40
N ALA A 296 11.49 22.22 12.47
CA ALA A 296 11.78 23.63 12.75
C ALA A 296 10.80 24.22 13.78
N LYS A 297 9.49 23.95 13.63
CA LYS A 297 8.45 24.38 14.58
C LYS A 297 8.65 23.74 15.96
N LYS A 298 9.08 22.48 16.03
CA LYS A 298 9.38 21.79 17.29
C LYS A 298 10.60 22.41 17.98
N ALA A 299 11.68 22.65 17.23
CA ALA A 299 12.89 23.30 17.73
C ALA A 299 12.60 24.71 18.28
N ALA A 300 11.83 25.52 17.55
CA ALA A 300 11.43 26.85 17.99
C ALA A 300 10.61 26.81 19.30
N LYS A 301 9.65 25.88 19.42
CA LYS A 301 8.88 25.67 20.66
C LYS A 301 9.76 25.22 21.84
N GLU A 302 10.78 24.41 21.59
CA GLU A 302 11.72 23.99 22.63
C GLU A 302 12.61 25.14 23.11
N GLU A 303 13.07 25.99 22.18
CA GLU A 303 13.86 27.17 22.50
C GLU A 303 13.04 28.22 23.28
N GLU A 304 11.81 28.49 22.87
CA GLU A 304 10.89 29.36 23.62
C GLU A 304 10.65 28.85 25.05
N LYS A 305 10.46 27.53 25.21
CA LYS A 305 10.33 26.89 26.53
C LYS A 305 11.59 27.06 27.39
N LYS A 306 12.79 26.95 26.79
CA LYS A 306 14.07 27.18 27.50
C LYS A 306 14.19 28.63 27.94
N GLN A 307 13.89 29.59 27.07
CA GLN A 307 13.92 31.02 27.39
C GLN A 307 12.92 31.39 28.48
N ARG A 308 11.69 30.86 28.43
CA ARG A 308 10.67 31.05 29.47
C ARG A 308 11.13 30.50 30.83
N ARG A 309 11.75 29.31 30.86
CA ARG A 309 12.32 28.72 32.08
C ARG A 309 13.47 29.56 32.64
N ALA A 310 14.33 30.11 31.78
CA ALA A 310 15.43 30.98 32.18
C ALA A 310 14.90 32.29 32.81
N ARG A 311 13.91 32.93 32.18
CA ARG A 311 13.25 34.15 32.73
C ARG A 311 12.59 33.87 34.08
N ALA A 312 11.86 32.77 34.22
CA ALA A 312 11.21 32.39 35.47
C ALA A 312 12.21 32.12 36.62
N ARG A 313 13.40 31.57 36.31
CA ARG A 313 14.48 31.40 37.30
C ARG A 313 15.11 32.73 37.71
N LYS A 314 15.26 33.67 36.77
CA LYS A 314 15.81 35.01 37.04
C LYS A 314 14.88 35.82 37.95
N ASN A 315 13.56 35.71 37.78
CA ASN A 315 12.57 36.44 38.59
C ASN A 315 12.33 35.85 39.99
N ARG A 316 12.91 34.69 40.31
CA ARG A 316 12.83 34.03 41.63
C ARG A 316 14.06 34.28 42.51
N ARG A 317 15.08 34.96 41.98
CA ARG A 317 16.27 35.43 42.71
C ARG A 317 16.13 36.92 42.93
#